data_AF-Q01YH0-F1
#
_entry.id   AF-Q01YH0-F1
#
_cell.length_a   1.000
_cell.length_b   1.000
_cell.length_c   1.000
_cell.angle_alpha   90.00
_cell.angle_beta   90.00
_cell.angle_gamma   90.00
#
_symmetry.space_group_name_H-M   'P 1'
#
loop_
_entity.id
_entity.type
_entity.pdbx_description
1 polymer ?
#
loop_
_entity_poly.entity_id
_entity_poly.type
_entity_poly.pdbx_seq_one_letter_code
_entity_poly.pdbx_strand_id
1 'polypeptide(L)'
;MAQDDSIERLARQIEAVRKAERFYLNAHEVASLRRQGACELHRMCTEFVGSVNSTLTDTALDLSPATFAPATFRETGINLFQIGSQGREMQIAFEAAPEPFSTEKFLVPYIMEGEIRTYNQRMLERFEIRSQLLFFCVSETTPGWRFFDWRTRHTGPVDRKLLVSLMESLF
;
A
#
# COMPACT_ATOMS: atom_id res chain seq x y z
N MET A 1 31.28 14.84 15.44
CA MET A 1 30.78 13.67 14.68
C MET A 1 29.26 13.67 14.46
N ALA A 2 28.43 14.34 15.28
CA ALA A 2 26.97 14.41 15.05
C ALA A 2 26.51 15.44 13.98
N GLN A 3 27.37 16.42 13.65
CA GLN A 3 27.04 17.51 12.72
C GLN A 3 27.16 17.06 11.25
N ASP A 4 28.18 16.26 10.90
CA ASP A 4 28.33 15.65 9.57
C ASP A 4 27.13 14.76 9.22
N ASP A 5 26.67 13.94 10.15
CA ASP A 5 25.57 12.98 9.95
C ASP A 5 24.25 13.70 9.61
N SER A 6 24.03 14.87 10.20
CA SER A 6 22.87 15.72 9.92
C SER A 6 22.93 16.40 8.54
N ILE A 7 24.14 16.78 8.10
CA ILE A 7 24.38 17.37 6.78
C ILE A 7 24.23 16.30 5.70
N GLU A 8 24.78 15.10 5.89
CA GLU A 8 24.62 13.97 4.95
C GLU A 8 23.16 13.52 4.81
N ARG A 9 22.40 13.52 5.92
CA ARG A 9 20.96 13.24 5.87
C ARG A 9 20.21 14.32 5.08
N LEU A 10 20.56 15.59 5.25
CA LEU A 10 19.94 16.71 4.52
C LEU A 10 20.30 16.64 3.02
N ALA A 11 21.55 16.34 2.67
CA ALA A 11 21.99 16.18 1.29
C ALA A 11 21.21 15.05 0.59
N ARG A 12 21.04 13.89 1.25
CA ARG A 12 20.22 12.79 0.74
C ARG A 12 18.75 13.16 0.55
N GLN A 13 18.19 13.97 1.46
CA GLN A 13 16.82 14.48 1.31
C GLN A 13 16.69 15.42 0.11
N ILE A 14 17.64 16.33 -0.08
CA ILE A 14 17.66 17.26 -1.22
C ILE A 14 17.83 16.51 -2.55
N GLU A 15 18.71 15.52 -2.61
CA GLU A 15 18.89 14.68 -3.81
C GLU A 15 17.63 13.86 -4.12
N ALA A 16 16.99 13.27 -3.10
CA ALA A 16 15.73 12.56 -3.27
C ALA A 16 14.62 13.47 -3.82
N VAL A 17 14.52 14.71 -3.33
CA VAL A 17 13.57 15.72 -3.84
C VAL A 17 13.90 16.10 -5.28
N ARG A 18 15.16 16.38 -5.63
CA ARG A 18 15.59 16.71 -7.00
C ARG A 18 15.41 15.56 -8.00
N LYS A 19 15.56 14.32 -7.55
CA LYS A 19 15.34 13.15 -8.40
C LYS A 19 13.85 12.89 -8.59
N ALA A 20 13.05 13.07 -7.54
CA ALA A 20 11.60 13.17 -7.67
C ALA A 20 11.26 14.24 -8.72
N GLU A 21 11.83 15.46 -8.63
CA GLU A 21 11.71 16.57 -9.61
C GLU A 21 11.97 16.13 -11.06
N ARG A 22 12.97 15.28 -11.32
CA ARG A 22 13.21 14.71 -12.66
C ARG A 22 12.09 13.81 -13.14
N PHE A 23 11.41 13.08 -12.25
CA PHE A 23 10.23 12.30 -12.61
C PHE A 23 8.97 13.15 -12.85
N TYR A 24 8.92 14.42 -12.40
CA TYR A 24 7.78 15.33 -12.73
C TYR A 24 7.71 15.65 -14.22
N LEU A 25 8.78 15.40 -14.98
CA LEU A 25 8.85 15.73 -16.40
C LEU A 25 8.17 14.71 -17.31
N ASN A 26 7.69 13.57 -16.79
CA ASN A 26 7.06 12.55 -17.63
C ASN A 26 5.81 11.93 -17.00
N ALA A 27 4.67 12.59 -17.16
CA ALA A 27 3.36 12.11 -16.68
C ALA A 27 3.02 10.68 -17.16
N HIS A 28 3.52 10.28 -18.33
CA HIS A 28 3.35 8.92 -18.85
C HIS A 28 4.09 7.87 -18.01
N GLU A 29 5.29 8.20 -17.52
CA GLU A 29 6.06 7.31 -16.63
C GLU A 29 5.34 7.13 -15.30
N VAL A 30 4.83 8.21 -14.71
CA VAL A 30 4.03 8.14 -13.47
C VAL A 30 2.81 7.26 -13.65
N ALA A 31 2.04 7.47 -14.72
CA ALA A 31 0.86 6.64 -15.01
C ALA A 31 1.22 5.16 -15.21
N SER A 32 2.36 4.88 -15.84
CA SER A 32 2.86 3.51 -16.00
C SER A 32 3.25 2.88 -14.65
N LEU A 33 3.96 3.63 -13.80
CA LEU A 33 4.35 3.20 -12.46
C LEU A 33 3.13 2.96 -11.56
N ARG A 34 2.09 3.80 -11.65
CA ARG A 34 0.83 3.60 -10.92
C ARG A 34 0.16 2.28 -11.28
N ARG A 35 0.01 2.01 -12.58
CA ARG A 35 -0.55 0.74 -13.06
C ARG A 35 0.30 -0.47 -12.61
N GLN A 36 1.61 -0.36 -12.70
CA GLN A 36 2.53 -1.40 -12.23
C GLN A 36 2.38 -1.65 -10.73
N GLY A 37 2.36 -0.59 -9.91
CA GLY A 37 2.17 -0.68 -8.48
C GLY A 37 0.83 -1.31 -8.10
N ALA A 38 -0.25 -0.95 -8.79
CA ALA A 38 -1.57 -1.55 -8.58
C ALA A 38 -1.57 -3.06 -8.89
N CYS A 39 -0.94 -3.48 -9.99
CA CYS A 39 -0.77 -4.90 -10.33
C CYS A 39 0.12 -5.64 -9.31
N GLU A 40 1.19 -5.01 -8.83
CA GLU A 40 2.05 -5.58 -7.81
C GLU A 40 1.29 -5.82 -6.50
N LEU A 41 0.48 -4.86 -6.06
CA LEU A 41 -0.37 -4.97 -4.88
C LEU A 41 -1.35 -6.13 -5.02
N HIS A 42 -2.04 -6.22 -6.18
CA HIS A 42 -2.96 -7.32 -6.46
C HIS A 42 -2.26 -8.69 -6.47
N ARG A 43 -1.05 -8.77 -7.06
CA ARG A 43 -0.23 -9.98 -7.05
C ARG A 43 0.10 -10.41 -5.63
N MET A 44 0.53 -9.48 -4.76
CA MET A 44 0.81 -9.78 -3.35
C MET A 44 -0.43 -10.32 -2.61
N CYS A 45 -1.60 -9.72 -2.87
CA CYS A 45 -2.87 -10.21 -2.32
C CYS A 45 -3.21 -11.62 -2.83
N THR A 46 -3.04 -11.87 -4.13
CA THR A 46 -3.33 -13.15 -4.78
C THR A 46 -2.42 -14.26 -4.23
N GLU A 47 -1.12 -13.98 -4.13
CA GLU A 47 -0.13 -14.91 -3.57
C GLU A 47 -0.41 -15.22 -2.10
N PHE A 48 -0.80 -14.20 -1.33
CA PHE A 48 -1.19 -14.37 0.06
C PHE A 48 -2.42 -15.27 0.21
N VAL A 49 -3.52 -14.96 -0.51
CA VAL A 49 -4.76 -15.76 -0.48
C VAL A 49 -4.51 -17.19 -0.93
N GLY A 50 -3.76 -17.37 -2.03
CA GLY A 50 -3.38 -18.70 -2.52
C GLY A 50 -2.55 -19.49 -1.50
N SER A 51 -1.60 -18.84 -0.83
CA SER A 51 -0.79 -19.48 0.21
C SER A 51 -1.64 -19.95 1.39
N VAL A 52 -2.56 -19.12 1.88
CA VAL A 52 -3.45 -19.48 2.99
C VAL A 52 -4.37 -20.62 2.60
N ASN A 53 -5.08 -20.50 1.47
CA ASN A 53 -6.02 -21.52 1.02
C ASN A 53 -5.35 -22.86 0.73
N SER A 54 -4.10 -22.88 0.23
CA SER A 54 -3.35 -24.13 0.02
C SER A 54 -3.00 -24.88 1.31
N THR A 55 -3.08 -24.21 2.47
CA THR A 55 -2.81 -24.78 3.80
C THR A 55 -4.10 -25.26 4.48
N LEU A 56 -5.27 -24.86 3.99
CA LEU A 56 -6.57 -25.21 4.57
C LEU A 56 -7.17 -26.45 3.89
N THR A 57 -8.05 -27.16 4.60
CA THR A 57 -8.79 -28.31 4.03
C THR A 57 -9.79 -27.86 2.97
N ASP A 58 -10.44 -26.72 3.21
CA ASP A 58 -11.37 -26.08 2.30
C ASP A 58 -10.91 -24.65 2.00
N THR A 59 -11.19 -24.18 0.77
CA THR A 59 -10.92 -22.77 0.39
C THR A 59 -11.78 -21.86 1.26
N ALA A 60 -11.15 -20.90 1.93
CA ALA A 60 -11.85 -20.05 2.90
C ALA A 60 -11.70 -18.56 2.60
N LEU A 61 -10.58 -18.10 2.03
CA LEU A 61 -10.36 -16.69 1.70
C LEU A 61 -10.64 -16.43 0.21
N ASP A 62 -11.43 -15.40 -0.06
CA ASP A 62 -11.66 -14.90 -1.42
C ASP A 62 -10.96 -13.56 -1.63
N LEU A 63 -10.45 -13.32 -2.83
CA LEU A 63 -9.93 -12.01 -3.28
C LEU A 63 -10.86 -11.43 -4.35
N SER A 64 -11.31 -10.20 -4.14
CA SER A 64 -12.10 -9.43 -5.10
C SER A 64 -11.35 -8.15 -5.51
N PRO A 65 -11.17 -7.87 -6.82
CA PRO A 65 -11.46 -8.77 -7.93
C PRO A 65 -10.45 -9.94 -7.98
N ALA A 66 -10.86 -11.09 -8.49
CA ALA A 66 -10.00 -12.28 -8.58
C ALA A 66 -8.80 -12.07 -9.53
N THR A 67 -8.96 -11.23 -10.55
CA THR A 67 -7.90 -10.83 -11.48
C THR A 67 -7.86 -9.32 -11.61
N PHE A 68 -6.66 -8.78 -11.83
CA PHE A 68 -6.47 -7.34 -12.01
C PHE A 68 -5.41 -7.08 -13.08
N ALA A 69 -5.84 -6.48 -14.19
CA ALA A 69 -4.96 -6.08 -15.28
C ALA A 69 -4.61 -4.59 -15.20
N PRO A 70 -3.47 -4.14 -15.75
CA PRO A 70 -3.07 -2.73 -15.77
C PRO A 70 -4.16 -1.77 -16.28
N ALA A 71 -4.95 -2.21 -17.26
CA ALA A 71 -6.05 -1.43 -17.84
C ALA A 71 -7.29 -1.29 -16.92
N THR A 72 -7.35 -2.06 -15.83
CA THR A 72 -8.43 -2.01 -14.83
C THR A 72 -8.22 -0.90 -13.82
N PHE A 73 -6.97 -0.45 -13.67
CA PHE A 73 -6.62 0.64 -12.78
C PHE A 73 -7.36 1.92 -13.16
N ARG A 74 -8.03 2.51 -12.18
CA ARG A 74 -8.71 3.79 -12.30
C ARG A 74 -7.72 4.88 -11.93
N GLU A 75 -7.29 5.65 -12.92
CA GLU A 75 -6.41 6.81 -12.70
C GLU A 75 -7.10 7.89 -11.86
N THR A 76 -8.43 8.01 -12.02
CA THR A 76 -9.27 8.91 -11.24
C THR A 76 -10.25 8.11 -10.38
N GLY A 77 -10.18 8.33 -9.07
CA GLY A 77 -11.03 7.69 -8.07
C GLY A 77 -10.45 6.42 -7.47
N ILE A 78 -11.23 5.83 -6.55
CA ILE A 78 -10.78 4.74 -5.70
C ILE A 78 -10.73 3.41 -6.46
N ASN A 79 -9.59 2.75 -6.35
CA ASN A 79 -9.38 1.34 -6.65
C ASN A 79 -9.53 0.54 -5.35
N LEU A 80 -10.14 -0.64 -5.44
CA LEU A 80 -10.53 -1.42 -4.28
C LEU A 80 -10.17 -2.89 -4.45
N PHE A 81 -9.40 -3.42 -3.52
CA PHE A 81 -9.21 -4.86 -3.32
C PHE A 81 -9.83 -5.27 -1.99
N GLN A 82 -10.44 -6.45 -1.96
CA GLN A 82 -11.04 -7.02 -0.76
C GLN A 82 -10.60 -8.46 -0.60
N ILE A 83 -10.11 -8.80 0.58
CA ILE A 83 -9.83 -10.17 1.02
C ILE A 83 -10.80 -10.48 2.14
N GLY A 84 -11.60 -11.52 1.99
CA GLY A 84 -12.71 -11.77 2.91
C GLY A 84 -12.99 -13.24 3.15
N SER A 85 -13.57 -13.52 4.32
CA SER A 85 -14.18 -14.82 4.65
C SER A 85 -15.19 -14.67 5.77
N GLN A 86 -16.41 -15.16 5.56
CA GLN A 86 -17.45 -15.27 6.60
C GLN A 86 -17.64 -13.98 7.44
N GLY A 87 -17.64 -12.81 6.78
CA GLY A 87 -17.83 -11.51 7.45
C GLY A 87 -16.59 -10.95 8.16
N ARG A 88 -15.42 -11.55 7.97
CA ARG A 88 -14.10 -11.00 8.33
C ARG A 88 -13.46 -10.47 7.05
N GLU A 89 -13.23 -9.17 7.00
CA GLU A 89 -12.87 -8.45 5.79
C GLU A 89 -11.59 -7.63 5.99
N MET A 90 -10.69 -7.72 5.02
CA MET A 90 -9.61 -6.78 4.78
C MET A 90 -9.91 -6.05 3.48
N GLN A 91 -10.05 -4.72 3.57
CA GLN A 91 -10.29 -3.84 2.45
C GLN A 91 -9.07 -2.98 2.21
N ILE A 92 -8.56 -2.98 0.98
CA ILE A 92 -7.44 -2.17 0.54
C ILE A 92 -7.97 -1.18 -0.49
N ALA A 93 -8.14 0.07 -0.06
CA ALA A 93 -8.57 1.17 -0.92
C ALA A 93 -7.36 2.03 -1.27
N PHE A 94 -7.18 2.36 -2.55
CA PHE A 94 -6.07 3.17 -3.00
C PHE A 94 -6.41 3.97 -4.26
N GLU A 95 -5.76 5.11 -4.43
CA GLU A 95 -5.95 6.00 -5.56
C GLU A 95 -4.65 6.71 -5.93
N ALA A 96 -4.64 7.32 -7.11
CA ALA A 96 -3.56 8.23 -7.50
C ALA A 96 -3.47 9.40 -6.50
N ALA A 97 -2.25 9.79 -6.13
CA ALA A 97 -2.06 11.01 -5.35
C ALA A 97 -2.59 12.23 -6.13
N PRO A 98 -3.08 13.29 -5.45
CA PRO A 98 -3.62 14.49 -6.09
C PRO A 98 -2.62 15.17 -7.04
N GLU A 99 -1.35 15.11 -6.66
CA GLU A 99 -0.22 15.54 -7.48
C GLU A 99 0.52 14.30 -8.02
N PRO A 100 1.27 14.43 -9.14
CA PRO A 100 2.07 13.33 -9.68
C PRO A 100 2.98 12.68 -8.63
N PHE A 101 3.46 13.48 -7.69
CA PHE A 101 4.21 13.07 -6.51
C PHE A 101 3.71 13.88 -5.31
N SER A 102 3.67 13.27 -4.13
CA SER A 102 3.37 13.97 -2.89
C SER A 102 4.28 13.48 -1.76
N THR A 103 4.48 14.35 -0.78
CA THR A 103 5.11 14.04 0.52
C THR A 103 4.28 14.54 1.70
N GLU A 104 3.04 14.98 1.45
CA GLU A 104 2.21 15.68 2.44
C GLU A 104 1.81 14.78 3.60
N LYS A 105 1.35 13.56 3.29
CA LYS A 105 0.89 12.59 4.30
C LYS A 105 1.99 11.63 4.76
N PHE A 106 3.08 11.56 4.00
CA PHE A 106 4.21 10.67 4.26
C PHE A 106 5.48 11.27 3.68
N LEU A 107 6.51 11.44 4.51
CA LEU A 107 7.74 12.15 4.14
C LEU A 107 8.61 11.46 3.07
N VAL A 108 8.19 10.28 2.60
CA VAL A 108 8.82 9.58 1.48
C VAL A 108 8.01 9.86 0.22
N PRO A 109 8.61 10.33 -0.89
CA PRO A 109 7.88 10.62 -2.12
C PRO A 109 7.04 9.43 -2.61
N TYR A 110 5.76 9.68 -2.83
CA TYR A 110 4.79 8.68 -3.27
C TYR A 110 3.91 9.20 -4.41
N ILE A 111 3.37 8.28 -5.21
CA ILE A 111 2.53 8.58 -6.38
C ILE A 111 1.10 8.03 -6.28
N MET A 112 0.87 7.15 -5.30
CA MET A 112 -0.45 6.64 -4.91
C MET A 112 -0.53 6.61 -3.40
N GLU A 113 -1.74 6.82 -2.89
CA GLU A 113 -2.06 6.76 -1.48
C GLU A 113 -3.35 5.98 -1.26
N GLY A 114 -3.57 5.54 -0.03
CA GLY A 114 -4.70 4.72 0.31
C GLY A 114 -4.68 4.28 1.76
N GLU A 115 -5.42 3.23 2.03
CA GLU A 115 -5.53 2.64 3.36
C GLU A 115 -5.90 1.16 3.29
N ILE A 116 -5.46 0.44 4.31
CA ILE A 116 -5.90 -0.93 4.59
C ILE A 116 -6.80 -0.87 5.82
N ARG A 117 -8.05 -1.28 5.66
CA ARG A 117 -9.01 -1.46 6.76
C ARG A 117 -9.20 -2.93 7.03
N THR A 118 -9.21 -3.32 8.29
CA THR A 118 -9.62 -4.65 8.71
C THR A 118 -10.75 -4.58 9.72
N TYR A 119 -11.78 -5.41 9.51
CA TYR A 119 -12.94 -5.46 10.39
C TYR A 119 -13.62 -6.84 10.33
N ASN A 120 -14.35 -7.15 11.40
CA ASN A 120 -15.33 -8.22 11.45
C ASN A 120 -16.62 -7.68 12.07
N GLN A 121 -17.69 -8.49 12.10
CA GLN A 121 -18.99 -8.05 12.63
C GLN A 121 -18.91 -7.50 14.06
N ARG A 122 -18.14 -8.14 14.95
CA ARG A 122 -17.96 -7.68 16.34
C ARG A 122 -17.27 -6.32 16.43
N MET A 123 -16.27 -6.08 15.58
CA MET A 123 -15.56 -4.81 15.53
C MET A 123 -16.46 -3.70 14.98
N LEU A 124 -17.32 -3.99 14.00
CA LEU A 124 -18.29 -3.02 13.48
C LEU A 124 -19.30 -2.60 14.55
N GLU A 125 -19.82 -3.55 15.34
CA GLU A 125 -20.73 -3.26 16.46
C GLU A 125 -20.09 -2.38 17.54
N ARG A 126 -18.76 -2.42 17.67
CA ARG A 126 -17.98 -1.64 18.65
C ARG A 126 -17.29 -0.41 18.05
N PHE A 127 -17.47 -0.14 16.76
CA PHE A 127 -16.77 0.92 16.02
C PHE A 127 -15.23 0.82 16.09
N GLU A 128 -14.68 -0.40 16.15
CA GLU A 128 -13.25 -0.68 16.29
C GLU A 128 -12.57 -1.02 14.95
N ILE A 129 -12.80 -0.22 13.90
CA ILE A 129 -12.14 -0.47 12.60
C ILE A 129 -10.67 -0.10 12.71
N ARG A 130 -9.78 -1.07 12.42
CA ARG A 130 -8.34 -0.83 12.35
C ARG A 130 -8.00 -0.35 10.95
N SER A 131 -7.37 0.81 10.84
CA SER A 131 -6.86 1.35 9.58
C SER A 131 -5.37 1.62 9.65
N GLN A 132 -4.68 1.32 8.55
CA GLN A 132 -3.29 1.71 8.31
C GLN A 132 -3.23 2.46 6.98
N LEU A 133 -2.46 3.54 6.92
CA LEU A 133 -2.27 4.28 5.69
C LEU A 133 -1.34 3.49 4.76
N LEU A 134 -1.55 3.66 3.46
CA LEU A 134 -0.84 2.94 2.40
C LEU A 134 -0.29 3.95 1.39
N PHE A 135 0.97 3.76 0.98
CA PHE A 135 1.64 4.65 0.04
C PHE A 135 2.49 3.86 -0.96
N PHE A 136 2.35 4.13 -2.26
CA PHE A 136 3.25 3.59 -3.27
C PHE A 136 4.41 4.56 -3.49
N CYS A 137 5.54 4.24 -2.88
CA CYS A 137 6.69 5.12 -2.81
C CYS A 137 7.61 4.92 -4.02
N VAL A 138 8.12 6.02 -4.56
CA VAL A 138 9.13 6.02 -5.62
C VAL A 138 10.50 6.28 -4.97
N SER A 139 11.21 5.21 -4.64
CA SER A 139 12.56 5.31 -4.02
C SER A 139 13.67 5.16 -5.06
N GLU A 140 14.92 5.45 -4.66
CA GLU A 140 16.09 5.38 -5.54
C GLU A 140 16.47 3.96 -5.97
N THR A 141 16.11 2.94 -5.19
CA THR A 141 16.46 1.54 -5.45
C THR A 141 15.32 0.79 -6.12
N THR A 142 14.14 0.75 -5.48
CA THR A 142 12.97 0.06 -6.04
C THR A 142 11.68 0.79 -5.61
N PRO A 143 10.75 1.08 -6.53
CA PRO A 143 9.41 1.53 -6.16
C PRO A 143 8.69 0.41 -5.41
N GLY A 144 7.82 0.76 -4.46
CA GLY A 144 7.13 -0.26 -3.68
C GLY A 144 6.11 0.29 -2.70
N TRP A 145 5.19 -0.59 -2.28
CA TRP A 145 4.17 -0.26 -1.31
C TRP A 145 4.72 -0.24 0.11
N ARG A 146 4.33 0.80 0.84
CA ARG A 146 4.65 0.98 2.26
C ARG A 146 3.39 1.26 3.03
N PHE A 147 3.29 0.69 4.22
CA PHE A 147 2.25 1.05 5.17
C PHE A 147 2.78 2.04 6.21
N PHE A 148 1.87 2.79 6.81
CA PHE A 148 2.12 3.64 7.96
C PHE A 148 0.97 3.49 8.97
N ASP A 149 1.32 3.02 10.16
CA ASP A 149 0.42 2.97 11.30
C ASP A 149 0.62 4.24 12.14
N TRP A 150 -0.36 5.14 12.09
CA TRP A 150 -0.33 6.41 12.82
C TRP A 150 -0.39 6.24 14.35
N ARG A 151 -0.93 5.11 14.84
CA ARG A 151 -1.10 4.85 16.28
C ARG A 151 0.23 4.47 16.91
N THR A 152 0.99 3.61 16.22
CA THR A 152 2.30 3.12 16.68
C THR A 152 3.47 3.92 16.09
N ARG A 153 3.19 4.83 15.14
CA ARG A 153 4.18 5.55 14.32
C ARG A 153 5.15 4.61 13.60
N HIS A 154 4.69 3.40 13.29
CA HIS A 154 5.48 2.38 12.63
C HIS A 154 5.23 2.40 11.12
N THR A 155 6.29 2.15 10.34
CA THR A 155 6.21 1.99 8.89
C THR A 155 7.06 0.82 8.44
N GLY A 156 6.59 0.11 7.43
CA GLY A 156 7.30 -0.99 6.79
C GLY A 156 6.83 -1.21 5.35
N PRO A 157 7.44 -2.16 4.64
CA PRO A 157 6.93 -2.61 3.35
C PRO A 157 5.56 -3.28 3.53
N VAL A 158 4.71 -3.19 2.51
CA VAL A 158 3.57 -4.10 2.40
C VAL A 158 4.09 -5.43 1.91
N ASP A 159 4.03 -6.44 2.77
CA ASP A 159 4.50 -7.78 2.47
C ASP A 159 3.54 -8.83 3.03
N ARG A 160 3.86 -10.11 2.80
CA ARG A 160 3.09 -11.23 3.35
C ARG A 160 2.97 -11.17 4.87
N LYS A 161 4.00 -10.73 5.61
CA LYS A 161 3.97 -10.69 7.08
C LYS A 161 2.94 -9.69 7.58
N LEU A 162 2.86 -8.52 6.93
CA LEU A 162 1.83 -7.53 7.20
C LEU A 162 0.42 -8.10 6.96
N LEU A 163 0.19 -8.70 5.79
CA LEU A 163 -1.12 -9.25 5.42
C LEU A 163 -1.57 -10.36 6.40
N VAL A 164 -0.65 -11.24 6.79
CA VAL A 164 -0.88 -12.25 7.84
C VAL A 164 -1.29 -11.58 9.15
N SER A 165 -0.48 -10.65 9.67
CA SER A 165 -0.76 -9.99 10.96
C SER A 165 -2.12 -9.28 10.99
N LEU A 166 -2.48 -8.64 9.88
CA LEU A 166 -3.76 -7.96 9.73
C LEU A 166 -4.94 -8.95 9.69
N MET A 167 -4.83 -10.04 8.93
CA MET A 167 -5.89 -11.07 8.87
C MET A 167 -6.00 -11.85 10.18
N GLU A 168 -4.90 -12.22 10.81
CA GLU A 168 -4.88 -12.92 12.10
C GLU A 168 -5.66 -12.15 13.17
N SER A 169 -5.54 -10.82 13.18
CA SER A 169 -6.28 -9.97 14.13
C SER A 169 -7.80 -10.05 13.97
N LEU A 170 -8.28 -10.57 12.83
CA LEU A 170 -9.70 -10.72 12.58
C LEU A 170 -10.25 -12.03 13.10
N PHE A 171 -9.44 -13.08 13.27
CA PHE A 171 -9.85 -14.46 13.58
C PHE A 171 -9.94 -14.73 15.09
#